data_AF-A0A5I5JWL5-F1
#
_entry.id   AF-A0A5I5JWL5-F1
#
_cell.length_a   1.000
_cell.length_b   1.000
_cell.length_c   1.000
_cell.angle_alpha   90.00
_cell.angle_beta   90.00
_cell.angle_gamma   90.00
#
_symmetry.space_group_name_H-M   'P 1'
#
loop_
_entity.id
_entity.type
_entity.pdbx_description
1 polymer ?
#
loop_
_entity_poly.entity_id
_entity_poly.type
_entity_poly.pdbx_seq_one_letter_code
_entity_poly.pdbx_strand_id
1 'polypeptide(L)'
;MLIEYAIDKDTKKIMHVDSVPNGAKCNCICKACNDELTARNGGTQRQHHFAHRNFVESRPCLMTQLHLAMQHYFLSLAEIVIPPEEFEYHGVVLKTPPVKVSVLSSRLEQRIGK
;
A
#
# COMPACT_ATOMS: atom_id res chain seq x y z
N MET A 1 9.77 -8.82 7.75
CA MET A 1 8.87 -7.86 7.08
C MET A 1 7.68 -8.67 6.59
N LEU A 2 6.47 -8.13 6.68
CA LEU A 2 5.24 -8.85 6.35
C LEU A 2 4.47 -8.04 5.31
N ILE A 3 3.99 -8.72 4.27
CA ILE A 3 3.20 -8.11 3.20
C ILE A 3 1.72 -8.32 3.53
N GLU A 4 0.96 -7.25 3.68
CA GLU A 4 -0.48 -7.30 4.01
C GLU A 4 -1.38 -7.00 2.81
N TYR A 5 -0.81 -6.43 1.75
CA TYR A 5 -1.53 -6.07 0.53
C TYR A 5 -0.93 -6.77 -0.70
N ALA A 6 -1.78 -7.14 -1.64
CA ALA A 6 -1.38 -7.78 -2.89
C ALA A 6 -2.33 -7.42 -4.02
N ILE A 7 -1.99 -7.81 -5.26
CA ILE A 7 -2.86 -7.62 -6.42
C ILE A 7 -3.54 -8.93 -6.80
N ASP A 8 -4.86 -8.93 -6.91
CA ASP A 8 -5.61 -10.07 -7.45
C ASP A 8 -5.32 -10.25 -8.95
N LYS A 9 -5.11 -11.50 -9.37
CA LYS A 9 -4.67 -11.83 -10.74
C LYS A 9 -5.72 -11.47 -11.79
N ASP A 10 -7.00 -11.58 -11.47
CA ASP A 10 -8.07 -11.46 -12.48
C ASP A 10 -8.61 -10.03 -12.52
N THR A 11 -9.02 -9.50 -11.37
CA THR A 11 -9.63 -8.17 -11.24
C THR A 11 -8.60 -7.04 -11.24
N LYS A 12 -7.32 -7.36 -11.02
CA LYS A 12 -6.22 -6.39 -10.84
C LYS A 12 -6.44 -5.42 -9.66
N LYS A 13 -7.39 -5.73 -8.76
CA LYS A 13 -7.67 -4.94 -7.56
C LYS A 13 -6.63 -5.21 -6.50
N ILE A 14 -6.40 -4.21 -5.67
CA ILE A 14 -5.65 -4.38 -4.43
C ILE A 14 -6.49 -5.14 -3.40
N MET A 15 -5.87 -6.11 -2.75
CA MET A 15 -6.49 -6.98 -1.77
C MET A 15 -5.72 -6.91 -0.46
N HIS A 16 -6.41 -6.76 0.67
CA HIS A 16 -5.82 -7.00 1.99
C HIS A 16 -5.79 -8.50 2.27
N VAL A 17 -4.81 -8.96 3.05
CA VAL A 17 -4.64 -10.38 3.38
C VAL A 17 -5.88 -10.98 4.09
N ASP A 18 -6.64 -10.17 4.82
CA ASP A 18 -7.86 -10.62 5.50
C ASP A 18 -9.09 -10.68 4.57
N SER A 19 -9.00 -10.11 3.39
CA SER A 19 -10.10 -10.05 2.43
C SER A 19 -10.04 -11.17 1.38
N VAL A 20 -9.11 -12.13 1.54
CA VAL A 20 -8.87 -13.21 0.57
C VAL A 20 -8.92 -14.59 1.22
N PRO A 21 -9.25 -15.65 0.44
CA PRO A 21 -9.15 -17.03 0.93
C PRO A 21 -7.75 -17.38 1.43
N ASN A 22 -7.69 -18.21 2.48
CA ASN A 22 -6.41 -18.70 3.00
C ASN A 22 -5.64 -19.54 1.97
N GLY A 23 -4.32 -19.42 2.03
CA GLY A 23 -3.38 -20.22 1.28
C GLY A 23 -3.30 -19.84 -0.19
N ALA A 24 -3.14 -20.87 -1.01
CA ALA A 24 -3.03 -20.82 -2.46
C ALA A 24 -4.22 -20.19 -3.19
N LYS A 25 -5.39 -20.23 -2.54
CA LYS A 25 -6.67 -19.83 -3.13
C LYS A 25 -6.88 -18.32 -3.13
N CYS A 26 -5.95 -17.54 -2.57
CA CYS A 26 -6.03 -16.08 -2.56
C CYS A 26 -5.95 -15.45 -3.95
N ASN A 27 -5.43 -16.16 -4.96
CA ASN A 27 -5.29 -15.69 -6.34
C ASN A 27 -4.50 -14.37 -6.48
N CYS A 28 -3.57 -14.13 -5.55
CA CYS A 28 -2.83 -12.87 -5.47
C CYS A 28 -1.41 -12.98 -6.03
N ILE A 29 -0.88 -11.87 -6.52
CA ILE A 29 0.51 -11.70 -6.95
C ILE A 29 1.18 -10.51 -6.24
N CYS A 30 2.49 -10.60 -6.08
CA CYS A 30 3.31 -9.47 -5.66
C CYS A 30 3.61 -8.59 -6.87
N LYS A 31 3.12 -7.34 -6.90
CA LYS A 31 3.35 -6.44 -8.03
C LYS A 31 4.82 -6.06 -8.27
N ALA A 32 5.70 -6.23 -7.29
CA ALA A 32 7.12 -5.88 -7.42
C ALA A 32 7.91 -6.92 -8.22
N CYS A 33 7.74 -8.20 -7.90
CA CYS A 33 8.49 -9.31 -8.50
C CYS A 33 7.62 -10.21 -9.39
N ASN A 34 6.31 -9.96 -9.44
CA ASN A 34 5.28 -10.75 -10.12
C ASN A 34 5.14 -12.21 -9.65
N ASP A 35 5.69 -12.57 -8.48
CA ASP A 35 5.48 -13.90 -7.92
C ASP A 35 4.02 -14.12 -7.51
N GLU A 36 3.60 -15.37 -7.54
CA GLU A 36 2.36 -15.79 -6.90
C GLU A 36 2.53 -15.79 -5.38
N LEU A 37 1.47 -15.38 -4.69
CA LEU A 37 1.45 -15.28 -3.24
C LEU A 37 0.58 -16.38 -2.62
N THR A 38 0.87 -16.68 -1.36
CA THR A 38 0.07 -17.54 -0.49
C THR A 38 -0.38 -16.71 0.71
N ALA A 39 -1.69 -16.61 0.94
CA ALA A 39 -2.21 -15.91 2.11
C ALA A 39 -2.03 -16.77 3.37
N ARG A 40 -1.38 -16.22 4.40
CA ARG A 40 -1.20 -16.85 5.72
C ARG A 40 -2.03 -16.10 6.76
N ASN A 41 -3.34 -16.17 6.60
CA ASN A 41 -4.37 -15.49 7.41
C ASN A 41 -5.28 -16.45 8.21
N GLY A 42 -4.89 -17.72 8.34
CA GLY A 42 -5.66 -18.75 9.04
C GLY A 42 -5.07 -19.15 10.39
N GLY A 43 -3.96 -18.52 10.81
CA GLY A 43 -3.26 -18.85 12.04
C GLY A 43 -3.37 -17.73 13.07
N THR A 44 -3.36 -18.08 14.35
CA THR A 44 -3.53 -17.12 15.46
C THR A 44 -2.21 -16.65 16.08
N GLN A 45 -1.10 -17.34 15.78
CA GLN A 45 0.21 -17.11 16.42
C GLN A 45 1.07 -16.04 15.73
N ARG A 46 0.79 -15.74 14.46
CA ARG A 46 1.55 -14.77 13.65
C ARG A 46 0.57 -13.82 13.01
N GLN A 47 0.99 -12.57 12.85
CA GLN A 47 0.25 -11.59 12.06
C GLN A 47 0.00 -12.12 10.65
N HIS A 48 -1.20 -11.83 10.14
CA HIS A 48 -1.61 -12.27 8.83
C HIS A 48 -0.75 -11.60 7.76
N HIS A 49 -0.28 -12.37 6.79
CA HIS A 49 0.58 -11.87 5.73
C HIS A 49 0.49 -12.73 4.48
N PHE A 50 0.91 -12.17 3.36
CA PHE A 50 1.22 -12.89 2.15
C PHE A 50 2.66 -13.41 2.19
N ALA A 51 2.86 -14.62 1.69
CA ALA A 51 4.17 -15.21 1.48
C ALA A 51 4.38 -15.52 -0.01
N HIS A 52 5.58 -15.21 -0.52
CA HIS A 52 6.02 -15.59 -1.85
C HIS A 52 6.09 -17.12 -2.00
N ARG A 53 5.73 -17.62 -3.17
CA ARG A 53 5.75 -19.06 -3.48
C ARG A 53 7.09 -19.52 -3.99
N ASN A 54 7.68 -18.74 -4.90
CA ASN A 54 8.85 -19.15 -5.67
C ASN A 54 10.06 -18.28 -5.37
N PHE A 55 9.84 -16.99 -5.05
CA PHE A 55 10.91 -16.05 -4.80
C PHE A 55 11.09 -15.73 -3.32
N VAL A 56 12.29 -15.27 -2.97
CA VAL A 56 12.57 -14.72 -1.65
C VAL A 56 12.04 -13.28 -1.62
N GLU A 57 11.30 -12.95 -0.55
CA GLU A 57 10.84 -11.58 -0.33
C GLU A 57 12.04 -10.61 -0.27
N SER A 58 11.94 -9.53 -1.04
CA SER A 58 12.92 -8.44 -1.04
C SER A 58 12.28 -7.14 -0.57
N ARG A 59 13.10 -6.18 -0.11
CA ARG A 59 12.62 -4.85 0.31
C ARG A 59 11.70 -4.15 -0.71
N PRO A 60 11.98 -4.19 -2.03
CA PRO A 60 11.06 -3.66 -3.05
C PRO A 60 9.66 -4.28 -3.05
N CYS A 61 9.51 -5.54 -2.63
CA CYS A 61 8.21 -6.20 -2.54
C CYS A 61 7.32 -5.47 -1.54
N LEU A 62 7.78 -5.31 -0.30
CA LEU A 62 7.03 -4.60 0.73
C LEU A 62 6.75 -3.15 0.34
N MET A 63 7.77 -2.41 -0.13
CA MET A 63 7.63 -1.00 -0.48
C MET A 63 6.59 -0.79 -1.58
N THR A 64 6.61 -1.65 -2.62
CA THR A 64 5.63 -1.57 -3.72
C THR A 64 4.21 -1.86 -3.22
N GLN A 65 4.02 -2.84 -2.34
CA GLN A 65 2.68 -3.14 -1.82
C GLN A 65 2.13 -2.02 -0.94
N LEU A 66 2.95 -1.45 -0.04
CA LEU A 66 2.55 -0.31 0.79
C LEU A 66 2.23 0.93 -0.06
N HIS A 67 3.05 1.19 -1.09
CA HIS A 67 2.84 2.31 -2.01
C HIS A 67 1.50 2.19 -2.75
N LEU A 68 1.20 1.00 -3.29
CA LEU A 68 -0.07 0.74 -3.96
C LEU A 68 -1.26 0.85 -3.00
N ALA A 69 -1.14 0.30 -1.79
CA ALA A 69 -2.18 0.42 -0.75
C ALA A 69 -2.50 1.88 -0.46
N MET A 70 -1.46 2.69 -0.27
CA MET A 70 -1.61 4.11 0.02
C MET A 70 -2.21 4.89 -1.16
N GLN A 71 -1.78 4.60 -2.40
CA GLN A 71 -2.40 5.22 -3.58
C GLN A 71 -3.89 4.91 -3.67
N HIS A 72 -4.28 3.65 -3.47
CA HIS A 72 -5.68 3.25 -3.50
C HIS A 72 -6.50 3.86 -2.35
N TYR A 73 -5.89 4.06 -1.19
CA TYR A 73 -6.51 4.80 -0.09
C TYR A 73 -6.77 6.26 -0.49
N PHE A 74 -5.73 6.98 -0.94
CA PHE A 74 -5.86 8.39 -1.35
C PHE A 74 -6.78 8.61 -2.54
N LEU A 75 -6.90 7.63 -3.45
CA LEU A 75 -7.87 7.68 -4.54
C LEU A 75 -9.31 7.88 -4.05
N SER A 76 -9.64 7.32 -2.89
CA SER A 76 -11.00 7.29 -2.36
C SER A 76 -11.34 8.51 -1.49
N LEU A 77 -10.37 9.35 -1.16
CA LEU A 77 -10.57 10.48 -0.26
C LEU A 77 -11.19 11.68 -0.97
N ALA A 78 -12.23 12.25 -0.36
CA ALA A 78 -12.80 13.54 -0.78
C ALA A 78 -12.12 14.74 -0.12
N GLU A 79 -11.49 14.53 1.04
CA GLU A 79 -10.78 15.55 1.80
C GLU A 79 -9.51 14.95 2.42
N ILE A 80 -8.48 15.77 2.60
CA ILE A 80 -7.27 15.41 3.36
C ILE A 80 -6.96 16.48 4.39
N VAL A 81 -6.31 16.08 5.48
CA VAL A 81 -5.76 17.00 6.47
C VAL A 81 -4.28 17.16 6.18
N ILE A 82 -3.86 18.37 5.86
CA ILE A 82 -2.46 18.75 5.80
C ILE A 82 -1.98 18.88 7.25
N PRO A 83 -0.93 18.14 7.67
CA PRO A 83 -0.44 18.20 9.05
C PRO A 83 0.11 19.59 9.38
N PRO A 84 0.18 19.95 10.67
CA PRO A 84 0.83 21.18 11.06
C PRO A 84 2.33 21.08 10.78
N GLU A 85 2.92 22.16 10.26
CA GLU A 85 4.36 22.27 10.02
C GLU A 85 4.92 23.48 10.77
N GLU A 86 6.11 23.31 11.34
CA GLU A 86 6.89 24.38 11.96
C GLU A 86 8.31 24.33 11.40
N PHE A 87 8.76 25.42 10.77
CA PHE A 87 10.11 25.50 10.23
C PHE A 87 10.68 26.91 10.34
N GLU A 88 12.01 27.00 10.44
CA GLU A 88 12.73 28.27 10.50
C GLU A 88 13.17 28.70 9.10
N TYR A 89 12.94 29.97 8.76
CA TYR A 89 13.39 30.58 7.52
C TYR A 89 13.94 31.98 7.80
N HIS A 90 15.23 32.20 7.54
CA HIS A 90 15.94 33.46 7.82
C HIS A 90 15.75 33.99 9.26
N GLY A 91 15.83 33.11 10.26
CA GLY A 91 15.68 33.49 11.67
C GLY A 91 14.22 33.74 12.11
N VAL A 92 13.24 33.52 11.23
CA VAL A 92 11.81 33.60 11.55
C VAL A 92 11.24 32.19 11.61
N VAL A 93 10.56 31.87 12.72
CA VAL A 93 9.82 30.62 12.86
C VAL A 93 8.46 30.78 12.19
N LEU A 94 8.23 30.02 11.13
CA LEU A 94 6.96 29.94 10.42
C LEU A 94 6.19 28.72 10.93
N LYS A 95 4.95 28.94 11.36
CA LYS A 95 4.04 27.89 11.83
C LYS A 95 2.83 27.83 10.92
N THR A 96 2.49 26.64 10.45
CA THR A 96 1.27 26.37 9.71
C THR A 96 0.41 25.41 10.54
N PRO A 97 -0.84 25.78 10.90
CA PRO A 97 -1.73 24.86 11.61
C PRO A 97 -2.20 23.75 10.66
N PRO A 98 -2.81 22.66 11.18
CA PRO A 98 -3.40 21.66 10.33
C PRO A 98 -4.53 22.26 9.50
N VAL A 99 -4.55 21.99 8.19
CA VAL A 99 -5.57 22.52 7.29
C VAL A 99 -6.30 21.36 6.61
N LYS A 100 -7.63 21.36 6.72
CA LYS A 100 -8.46 20.43 5.95
C LYS A 100 -8.69 21.02 4.55
N VAL A 101 -8.40 20.24 3.52
CA VAL A 101 -8.57 20.63 2.11
C VAL A 101 -9.35 19.57 1.34
N SER A 102 -10.12 20.00 0.35
CA SER A 102 -10.86 19.09 -0.53
C SER A 102 -9.96 18.55 -1.64
N VAL A 103 -10.10 17.27 -1.96
CA VAL A 103 -9.42 16.61 -3.08
C VAL A 103 -10.20 16.90 -4.35
N LEU A 104 -9.63 17.71 -5.25
CA LEU A 104 -10.27 18.07 -6.52
C LEU A 104 -10.27 16.89 -7.51
N SER A 105 -9.17 16.14 -7.56
CA SER A 105 -9.01 14.96 -8.41
C SER A 105 -7.86 14.09 -7.90
N SER A 106 -7.95 12.78 -8.10
CA SER A 106 -6.92 11.80 -7.75
C SER A 106 -6.76 10.77 -8.87
N ARG A 107 -5.55 10.22 -9.04
CA ARG A 107 -5.25 9.15 -10.01
C ARG A 107 -4.09 8.29 -9.50
N LEU A 108 -4.04 7.03 -9.91
CA LEU A 108 -2.88 6.17 -9.66
C LEU A 108 -1.66 6.72 -10.38
N GLU A 109 -0.48 6.51 -9.80
CA GLU A 109 0.77 6.86 -10.48
C GLU A 109 0.96 6.00 -11.72
N GLN A 110 1.35 6.66 -12.82
CA GLN A 110 1.74 6.00 -14.05
C GLN A 110 3.25 5.82 -14.06
N ARG A 111 3.74 4.60 -14.34
CA ARG A 111 5.16 4.42 -14.65
C ARG A 111 5.45 5.08 -16.00
N ILE A 112 6.32 6.08 -16.00
CA ILE A 112 6.87 6.69 -17.21
C ILE A 112 8.09 5.85 -17.62
N GLY A 113 7.94 5.00 -18.63
CA GLY A 113 8.99 4.09 -19.11
C GLY A 113 8.81 2.61 -18.68
N LYS A 114 9.59 1.72 -19.31
CA LYS A 114 9.58 0.26 -19.08
C LYS A 114 10.21 -0.11 -17.75
#